data_AF-A0AB35HBL4-F1
#
_entry.id   AF-A0AB35HBL4-F1
#
_cell.length_a   1.000
_cell.length_b   1.000
_cell.length_c   1.000
_cell.angle_alpha   90.00
_cell.angle_beta   90.00
_cell.angle_gamma   90.00
#
_symmetry.space_group_name_H-M   'P 1'
#
loop_
_entity.id
_entity.type
_entity.pdbx_description
1 polymer ?
#
loop_
_entity_poly.entity_id
_entity_poly.type
_entity_poly.pdbx_seq_one_letter_code
_entity_poly.pdbx_strand_id
1 'polypeptide(L)'
;MERLFDVMAKDMGITPYKGESKDSYIYRIVFSALGLWCLTNAQTEMQDMKGISKNAQTILLHNLAEEYIKLYPSLRSFFGREKKDVAVFIRNLYEQTGYLLILDNNYNVLNKSAEAVRVSDIEYLYFGLPSGKISVNGLGIHSCHFHKEISMEEFLIRDFLTPEEYIAVNYNLCDFDNRDIDYLELEFFDTKSLKPVSKSWQRKSLSEFTIVRKGYLGPYYKVIVKNDREILFSDENKNIDSIDSLTGAEFRRLYIALRRYYNHPMEVLVCPIDNEYTHIKINGQMPNREYFYFLLNGWPKGFVTDRYNFIMRNELVPQSVAILEDLGFKRKNGVFYG
;
A
#
# COMPACT_ATOMS: atom_id res chain seq x y z
N MET A 1 -32.86 -0.56 4.07
CA MET A 1 -31.43 -0.54 4.45
C MET A 1 -30.63 -1.49 3.57
N GLU A 2 -30.97 -2.79 3.52
CA GLU A 2 -30.32 -3.76 2.61
C GLU A 2 -30.35 -3.32 1.14
N ARG A 3 -31.51 -2.86 0.67
CA ARG A 3 -31.68 -2.33 -0.69
C ARG A 3 -30.69 -1.21 -1.08
N LEU A 4 -30.23 -0.38 -0.13
CA LEU A 4 -29.25 0.68 -0.43
C LEU A 4 -27.89 0.05 -0.78
N PHE A 5 -27.40 -0.83 0.09
CA PHE A 5 -26.10 -1.49 -0.09
C PHE A 5 -26.12 -2.42 -1.30
N ASP A 6 -27.25 -3.08 -1.60
CA ASP A 6 -27.39 -3.93 -2.78
C ASP A 6 -27.29 -3.13 -4.09
N VAL A 7 -27.91 -1.94 -4.14
CA VAL A 7 -27.81 -1.05 -5.31
C VAL A 7 -26.38 -0.55 -5.47
N MET A 8 -25.77 -0.07 -4.39
CA MET A 8 -24.37 0.38 -4.40
C MET A 8 -23.41 -0.73 -4.85
N ALA A 9 -23.58 -1.95 -4.32
CA ALA A 9 -22.77 -3.10 -4.68
C ALA A 9 -22.92 -3.45 -6.16
N LYS A 10 -24.15 -3.47 -6.67
CA LYS A 10 -24.44 -3.74 -8.08
C LYS A 10 -23.81 -2.70 -9.00
N ASP A 11 -23.93 -1.41 -8.67
CA ASP A 11 -23.38 -0.32 -9.48
C ASP A 11 -21.84 -0.35 -9.54
N MET A 12 -21.20 -0.78 -8.45
CA MET A 12 -19.75 -0.95 -8.36
C MET A 12 -19.23 -2.33 -8.85
N GLY A 13 -20.14 -3.28 -9.08
CA GLY A 13 -19.82 -4.67 -9.43
C GLY A 13 -19.19 -5.47 -8.27
N ILE A 14 -19.54 -5.17 -7.02
CA ILE A 14 -19.03 -5.87 -5.84
C ILE A 14 -20.01 -6.99 -5.49
N THR A 15 -19.51 -8.22 -5.40
CA THR A 15 -20.27 -9.43 -5.03
C THR A 15 -19.74 -9.99 -3.72
N PRO A 16 -20.58 -10.63 -2.89
CA PRO A 16 -20.11 -11.27 -1.67
C PRO A 16 -19.31 -12.53 -2.00
N TYR A 17 -18.22 -12.78 -1.26
CA TYR A 17 -17.50 -14.05 -1.39
C TYR A 17 -18.15 -15.16 -0.54
N LYS A 18 -17.78 -16.40 -0.82
CA LYS A 18 -18.30 -17.58 -0.13
C LYS A 18 -18.03 -17.51 1.38
N GLY A 19 -19.11 -17.45 2.16
CA GLY A 19 -19.04 -17.38 3.62
C GLY A 19 -18.69 -16.00 4.17
N GLU A 20 -18.71 -14.95 3.35
CA GLU A 20 -18.53 -13.58 3.82
C GLU A 20 -19.62 -13.20 4.83
N SER A 21 -19.21 -12.62 5.96
CA SER A 21 -20.16 -12.05 6.91
C SER A 21 -20.81 -10.80 6.34
N LYS A 22 -22.07 -10.55 6.69
CA LYS A 22 -22.79 -9.35 6.24
C LYS A 22 -22.04 -8.05 6.60
N ASP A 23 -21.41 -8.02 7.77
CA ASP A 23 -20.63 -6.87 8.24
C ASP A 23 -19.39 -6.61 7.36
N SER A 24 -18.65 -7.67 7.01
CA SER A 24 -17.51 -7.59 6.07
C SER A 24 -17.98 -7.10 4.70
N TYR A 25 -19.07 -7.68 4.19
CA TYR A 25 -19.58 -7.35 2.87
C TYR A 25 -20.00 -5.88 2.76
N ILE A 26 -20.80 -5.40 3.73
CA ILE A 26 -21.22 -4.00 3.79
C ILE A 26 -20.03 -3.06 3.97
N TYR A 27 -19.04 -3.45 4.76
CA TYR A 27 -17.81 -2.68 4.89
C TYR A 27 -17.08 -2.51 3.54
N ARG A 28 -16.91 -3.57 2.74
CA ARG A 28 -16.27 -3.48 1.41
C ARG A 28 -17.02 -2.51 0.49
N ILE A 29 -18.35 -2.60 0.49
CA ILE A 29 -19.23 -1.71 -0.29
C ILE A 29 -19.03 -0.25 0.15
N VAL A 30 -19.13 0.03 1.45
CA VAL A 30 -19.02 1.41 1.96
C VAL A 30 -17.61 1.96 1.75
N PHE A 31 -16.57 1.16 1.96
CA PHE A 31 -15.18 1.58 1.73
C PHE A 31 -14.95 2.04 0.28
N SER A 32 -15.39 1.23 -0.69
CA SER A 32 -15.34 1.58 -2.12
C SER A 32 -16.21 2.79 -2.45
N ALA A 33 -17.42 2.86 -1.91
CA ALA A 33 -18.33 3.97 -2.18
C ALA A 33 -17.80 5.31 -1.66
N LEU A 34 -17.16 5.33 -0.48
CA LEU A 34 -16.47 6.52 0.03
C LEU A 34 -15.38 6.98 -0.95
N GLY A 35 -14.66 6.04 -1.55
CA GLY A 35 -13.72 6.30 -2.64
C GLY A 35 -14.37 7.00 -3.84
N LEU A 36 -15.45 6.43 -4.39
CA LEU A 36 -16.20 7.04 -5.48
C LEU A 36 -16.76 8.41 -5.14
N TRP A 37 -17.35 8.58 -3.95
CA TRP A 37 -17.83 9.89 -3.52
C TRP A 37 -16.70 10.92 -3.46
N CYS A 38 -15.50 10.53 -3.02
CA CYS A 38 -14.33 11.41 -3.05
C CYS A 38 -14.06 11.92 -4.48
N LEU A 39 -14.00 11.01 -5.45
CA LEU A 39 -13.70 11.33 -6.84
C LEU A 39 -14.82 12.12 -7.53
N THR A 40 -16.09 11.72 -7.33
CA THR A 40 -17.26 12.39 -7.92
C THR A 40 -17.38 13.82 -7.42
N ASN A 41 -17.12 14.07 -6.14
CA ASN A 41 -17.14 15.43 -5.59
C ASN A 41 -16.02 16.31 -6.16
N ALA A 42 -14.93 15.74 -6.70
CA ALA A 42 -13.89 16.51 -7.37
C ALA A 42 -14.25 16.89 -8.83
N GLN A 43 -15.40 16.45 -9.33
CA GLN A 43 -15.96 16.87 -10.63
C GLN A 43 -16.81 18.14 -10.54
N THR A 44 -17.06 18.68 -9.34
CA THR A 44 -17.89 19.87 -9.16
C THR A 44 -17.29 21.09 -9.85
N GLU A 45 -18.16 21.94 -10.40
CA GLU A 45 -17.79 23.23 -10.97
C GLU A 45 -18.77 24.28 -10.41
N MET A 46 -18.25 25.26 -9.67
CA MET A 46 -19.05 26.35 -9.10
C MET A 46 -18.40 27.68 -9.48
N GLN A 47 -19.17 28.55 -10.16
CA GLN A 47 -18.74 29.92 -10.48
C GLN A 47 -17.31 29.98 -11.06
N ASP A 48 -17.05 29.20 -12.12
CA ASP A 48 -15.76 29.05 -12.81
C ASP A 48 -14.62 28.40 -11.99
N MET A 49 -14.85 28.03 -10.74
CA MET A 49 -13.92 27.20 -9.97
C MET A 49 -14.20 25.72 -10.19
N LYS A 50 -13.23 25.03 -10.78
CA LYS A 50 -13.25 23.57 -10.97
C LYS A 50 -12.74 22.86 -9.72
N GLY A 51 -13.40 21.76 -9.37
CA GLY A 51 -13.04 20.89 -8.25
C GLY A 51 -13.65 21.32 -6.92
N ILE A 52 -13.02 20.85 -5.85
CA ILE A 52 -13.47 21.04 -4.47
C ILE A 52 -12.27 21.32 -3.57
N SER A 53 -12.41 22.21 -2.59
CA SER A 53 -11.31 22.44 -1.63
C SER A 53 -11.01 21.18 -0.81
N LYS A 54 -9.74 20.94 -0.48
CA LYS A 54 -9.32 19.78 0.33
C LYS A 54 -10.09 19.65 1.64
N ASN A 55 -10.35 20.78 2.30
CA ASN A 55 -11.09 20.81 3.57
C ASN A 55 -12.57 20.44 3.36
N ALA A 56 -13.24 21.03 2.36
CA ALA A 56 -14.64 20.71 2.07
C ALA A 56 -14.82 19.24 1.69
N GLN A 57 -13.91 18.69 0.87
CA GLN A 57 -13.95 17.29 0.46
C GLN A 57 -13.79 16.34 1.66
N THR A 58 -12.87 16.65 2.58
CA THR A 58 -12.69 15.87 3.81
C THR A 58 -13.91 15.95 4.72
N ILE A 59 -14.46 17.14 4.95
CA ILE A 59 -15.66 17.31 5.78
C ILE A 59 -16.84 16.51 5.22
N LEU A 60 -17.07 16.61 3.91
CA LEU A 60 -18.14 15.89 3.23
C LEU A 60 -17.96 14.37 3.41
N LEU A 61 -16.76 13.87 3.13
CA LEU A 61 -16.49 12.44 3.19
C LEU A 61 -16.51 11.89 4.63
N HIS A 62 -16.07 12.68 5.62
CA HIS A 62 -16.19 12.34 7.04
C HIS A 62 -17.66 12.22 7.45
N ASN A 63 -18.49 13.21 7.08
CA ASN A 63 -19.91 13.20 7.37
C ASN A 63 -20.61 11.99 6.71
N LEU A 64 -20.27 11.66 5.46
CA LEU A 64 -20.78 10.47 4.79
C LEU A 64 -20.42 9.19 5.53
N ALA A 65 -19.17 9.05 5.99
CA ALA A 65 -18.74 7.89 6.77
C ALA A 65 -19.56 7.76 8.08
N GLU A 66 -19.77 8.86 8.80
CA GLU A 66 -20.60 8.85 10.01
C GLU A 66 -22.08 8.54 9.72
N GLU A 67 -22.64 9.00 8.60
CA GLU A 67 -24.00 8.64 8.20
C GLU A 67 -24.12 7.14 7.87
N TYR A 68 -23.16 6.57 7.13
CA TYR A 68 -23.15 5.12 6.89
C TYR A 68 -23.01 4.34 8.19
N ILE A 69 -22.20 4.82 9.14
CA ILE A 69 -22.05 4.22 10.47
C ILE A 69 -23.35 4.33 11.29
N LYS A 70 -24.07 5.45 11.23
CA LYS A 70 -25.39 5.59 11.87
C LYS A 70 -26.39 4.62 11.28
N LEU A 71 -26.37 4.44 9.96
CA LEU A 71 -27.23 3.48 9.25
C LEU A 71 -26.85 2.02 9.57
N TYR A 72 -25.56 1.69 9.67
CA TYR A 72 -25.07 0.35 9.95
C TYR A 72 -23.95 0.34 11.01
N PRO A 73 -24.29 0.30 12.32
CA PRO A 73 -23.34 0.53 13.41
C PRO A 73 -22.13 -0.41 13.47
N SER A 74 -22.22 -1.64 12.95
CA SER A 74 -21.08 -2.57 12.90
C SER A 74 -19.88 -2.01 12.13
N LEU A 75 -20.10 -1.06 11.22
CA LEU A 75 -19.05 -0.36 10.47
C LEU A 75 -18.04 0.37 11.38
N ARG A 76 -18.41 0.76 12.61
CA ARG A 76 -17.47 1.37 13.57
C ARG A 76 -16.28 0.48 13.85
N SER A 77 -16.44 -0.85 13.81
CA SER A 77 -15.33 -1.77 14.07
C SER A 77 -14.24 -1.73 12.98
N PHE A 78 -14.59 -1.30 11.77
CA PHE A 78 -13.70 -1.19 10.61
C PHE A 78 -13.16 0.24 10.41
N PHE A 79 -13.97 1.27 10.67
CA PHE A 79 -13.58 2.69 10.50
C PHE A 79 -13.06 3.35 11.78
N GLY A 80 -13.51 2.91 12.96
CA GLY A 80 -13.26 3.59 14.23
C GLY A 80 -11.99 3.17 14.97
N ARG A 81 -11.20 2.25 14.42
CA ARG A 81 -9.91 1.81 15.02
C ARG A 81 -8.76 2.77 14.72
N GLU A 82 -8.99 3.77 13.88
CA GLU A 82 -7.93 4.58 13.31
C GLU A 82 -7.58 5.81 14.15
N LYS A 83 -6.29 6.13 14.20
CA LYS A 83 -5.81 7.43 14.69
C LYS A 83 -6.05 8.55 13.66
N LYS A 84 -6.09 8.20 12.38
CA LYS A 84 -6.25 9.12 11.25
C LYS A 84 -7.65 8.97 10.69
N ASP A 85 -8.27 10.10 10.41
CA ASP A 85 -9.59 10.15 9.83
C ASP A 85 -9.64 9.45 8.46
N VAL A 86 -10.66 8.61 8.24
CA VAL A 86 -10.84 7.83 7.00
C VAL A 86 -10.96 8.72 5.76
N ALA A 87 -11.59 9.89 5.88
CA ALA A 87 -11.74 10.80 4.77
C ALA A 87 -10.41 11.45 4.39
N VAL A 88 -9.58 11.82 5.38
CA VAL A 88 -8.22 12.29 5.13
C VAL A 88 -7.39 11.20 4.47
N PHE A 89 -7.53 9.95 4.93
CA PHE A 89 -6.80 8.81 4.38
C PHE A 89 -7.13 8.56 2.90
N ILE A 90 -8.42 8.44 2.54
CA ILE A 90 -8.87 8.19 1.17
C ILE A 90 -8.47 9.36 0.25
N ARG A 91 -8.70 10.62 0.68
CA ARG A 91 -8.33 11.80 -0.11
C ARG A 91 -6.82 11.84 -0.39
N ASN A 92 -6.01 11.61 0.63
CA ASN A 92 -4.55 11.59 0.51
C ASN A 92 -4.07 10.48 -0.42
N LEU A 93 -4.70 9.30 -0.38
CA LEU A 93 -4.38 8.22 -1.32
C LEU A 93 -4.62 8.66 -2.77
N TYR A 94 -5.76 9.28 -3.07
CA TYR A 94 -6.06 9.72 -4.44
C TYR A 94 -5.22 10.91 -4.92
N GLU A 95 -4.87 11.84 -4.03
CA GLU A 95 -3.91 12.91 -4.32
C GLU A 95 -2.54 12.35 -4.72
N GLN A 96 -2.09 11.28 -4.05
CA GLN A 96 -0.76 10.75 -4.25
C GLN A 96 -0.67 9.69 -5.35
N THR A 97 -1.78 9.03 -5.70
CA THR A 97 -1.83 8.00 -6.75
C THR A 97 -2.25 8.55 -8.11
N GLY A 98 -2.41 9.88 -8.23
CA GLY A 98 -2.72 10.54 -9.50
C GLY A 98 -4.20 10.53 -9.90
N TYR A 99 -5.12 10.15 -9.00
CA TYR A 99 -6.56 10.29 -9.25
C TYR A 99 -7.04 11.73 -9.11
N LEU A 100 -6.42 12.50 -8.20
CA LEU A 100 -6.70 13.91 -7.96
C LEU A 100 -5.46 14.75 -8.26
N LEU A 101 -5.64 15.86 -8.96
CA LEU A 101 -4.62 16.89 -9.14
C LEU A 101 -4.89 18.01 -8.14
N ILE A 102 -3.84 18.46 -7.46
CA ILE A 102 -3.93 19.56 -6.49
C ILE A 102 -3.58 20.86 -7.21
N LEU A 103 -4.51 21.82 -7.18
CA LEU A 103 -4.28 23.18 -7.66
C LEU A 103 -3.62 24.05 -6.57
N ASP A 104 -2.98 25.15 -6.97
CA ASP A 104 -2.25 26.06 -6.08
C ASP A 104 -3.10 26.63 -4.93
N ASN A 105 -4.42 26.70 -5.11
CA ASN A 105 -5.38 27.15 -4.11
C ASN A 105 -5.84 26.03 -3.14
N ASN A 106 -5.18 24.87 -3.10
CA ASN A 106 -5.55 23.68 -2.33
C ASN A 106 -6.92 23.08 -2.73
N TYR A 107 -7.27 23.17 -4.01
CA TYR A 107 -8.41 22.45 -4.57
C TYR A 107 -7.95 21.15 -5.19
N ASN A 108 -8.77 20.12 -5.02
CA ASN A 108 -8.62 18.86 -5.71
C ASN A 108 -9.54 18.87 -6.94
N VAL A 109 -8.95 18.60 -8.10
CA VAL A 109 -9.69 18.35 -9.34
C VAL A 109 -9.46 16.90 -9.77
N LEU A 110 -10.48 16.30 -10.36
CA LEU A 110 -10.35 14.96 -10.92
C LEU A 110 -9.32 14.94 -12.05
N ASN A 111 -8.44 13.94 -12.06
CA ASN A 111 -7.53 13.72 -13.19
C ASN A 111 -8.33 13.30 -14.43
N LYS A 112 -8.05 13.98 -15.56
CA LYS A 112 -8.68 13.77 -16.87
C LYS A 112 -7.70 13.24 -17.93
N SER A 113 -6.49 12.83 -17.53
CA SER A 113 -5.49 12.29 -18.45
C SER A 113 -5.90 10.94 -19.06
N ALA A 114 -6.86 10.25 -18.44
CA ALA A 114 -7.30 8.91 -18.84
C ALA A 114 -6.14 7.90 -18.92
N GLU A 115 -5.17 8.10 -18.03
CA GLU A 115 -4.05 7.19 -17.81
C GLU A 115 -4.52 5.97 -17.03
N ALA A 116 -3.96 4.82 -17.37
CA ALA A 116 -4.26 3.57 -16.69
C ALA A 116 -3.04 2.66 -16.63
N VAL A 117 -3.01 1.79 -15.63
CA VAL A 117 -2.01 0.72 -15.49
C VAL A 117 -2.68 -0.61 -15.77
N ARG A 118 -2.05 -1.43 -16.60
CA ARG A 118 -2.53 -2.80 -16.84
C ARG A 118 -2.44 -3.63 -15.56
N VAL A 119 -3.54 -4.29 -15.19
CA VAL A 119 -3.59 -5.16 -14.00
C VAL A 119 -3.95 -6.61 -14.34
N SER A 120 -4.60 -6.85 -15.48
CA SER A 120 -4.81 -8.17 -16.06
C SER A 120 -4.78 -8.08 -17.60
N ASP A 121 -5.16 -9.16 -18.29
CA ASP A 121 -5.27 -9.15 -19.75
C ASP A 121 -6.43 -8.30 -20.28
N ILE A 122 -7.44 -8.03 -19.44
CA ILE A 122 -8.68 -7.36 -19.85
C ILE A 122 -9.09 -6.20 -18.95
N GLU A 123 -8.48 -6.05 -17.77
CA GLU A 123 -8.74 -4.96 -16.83
C GLU A 123 -7.52 -4.04 -16.66
N TYR A 124 -7.81 -2.75 -16.58
CA TYR A 124 -6.85 -1.69 -16.30
C TYR A 124 -7.29 -0.91 -15.07
N LEU A 125 -6.35 -0.56 -14.20
CA LEU A 125 -6.55 0.39 -13.11
C LEU A 125 -6.50 1.81 -13.69
N TYR A 126 -7.65 2.47 -13.75
CA TYR A 126 -7.84 3.76 -14.40
C TYR A 126 -7.72 4.91 -13.40
N PHE A 127 -6.88 5.91 -13.71
CA PHE A 127 -6.71 7.10 -12.88
C PHE A 127 -7.75 8.18 -13.24
N GLY A 128 -8.68 8.38 -12.31
CA GLY A 128 -9.82 9.30 -12.46
C GLY A 128 -11.15 8.56 -12.43
N LEU A 129 -12.16 9.08 -13.14
CA LEU A 129 -13.47 8.44 -13.31
C LEU A 129 -13.80 8.32 -14.81
N PRO A 130 -13.91 7.10 -15.38
CA PRO A 130 -14.35 6.89 -16.74
C PRO A 130 -15.84 7.20 -16.92
N SER A 131 -16.26 7.54 -18.14
CA SER A 131 -17.68 7.75 -18.51
C SER A 131 -18.43 6.46 -18.84
N GLY A 132 -17.75 5.31 -18.86
CA GLY A 132 -18.30 4.01 -19.26
C GLY A 132 -18.62 3.09 -18.07
N LYS A 133 -18.85 1.81 -18.39
CA LYS A 133 -19.01 0.77 -17.36
C LYS A 133 -17.70 0.62 -16.60
N ILE A 134 -17.79 0.67 -15.28
CA ILE A 134 -16.65 0.50 -14.37
C ILE A 134 -16.86 -0.73 -13.49
N SER A 135 -15.75 -1.26 -13.00
CA SER A 135 -15.72 -2.15 -11.84
C SER A 135 -14.87 -1.50 -10.74
N VAL A 136 -15.20 -1.76 -9.48
CA VAL A 136 -14.50 -1.14 -8.34
C VAL A 136 -13.91 -2.25 -7.47
N ASN A 137 -12.63 -2.12 -7.14
CA ASN A 137 -11.93 -3.02 -6.24
C ASN A 137 -11.18 -2.20 -5.20
N GLY A 138 -11.46 -2.39 -3.90
CA GLY A 138 -10.93 -1.50 -2.88
C GLY A 138 -11.31 -0.04 -3.19
N LEU A 139 -10.30 0.80 -3.39
CA LEU A 139 -10.45 2.20 -3.79
C LEU A 139 -10.16 2.45 -5.28
N GLY A 140 -9.77 1.44 -6.06
CA GLY A 140 -9.44 1.62 -7.47
C GLY A 140 -10.64 1.49 -8.39
N ILE A 141 -10.55 2.23 -9.49
CA ILE A 141 -11.54 2.22 -10.57
C ILE A 141 -10.95 1.42 -11.73
N HIS A 142 -11.66 0.39 -12.14
CA HIS A 142 -11.21 -0.52 -13.19
C HIS A 142 -12.09 -0.35 -14.43
N SER A 143 -11.43 -0.31 -15.59
CA SER A 143 -12.06 -0.10 -16.89
C SER A 143 -11.29 -0.87 -17.96
N CYS A 144 -12.00 -1.32 -19.00
CA CYS A 144 -11.40 -1.85 -20.22
C CYS A 144 -11.11 -0.77 -21.27
N HIS A 145 -11.56 0.46 -21.02
CA HIS A 145 -11.31 1.62 -21.89
C HIS A 145 -10.39 2.61 -21.18
N PHE A 146 -9.28 2.94 -21.82
CA PHE A 146 -8.28 3.92 -21.37
C PHE A 146 -7.72 4.67 -22.59
N HIS A 147 -7.08 5.81 -22.36
CA HIS A 147 -6.45 6.58 -23.44
C HIS A 147 -4.95 6.32 -23.53
N LYS A 148 -4.29 6.22 -22.38
CA LYS A 148 -2.84 6.03 -22.28
C LYS A 148 -2.52 4.98 -21.22
N GLU A 149 -1.78 3.96 -21.62
CA GLU A 149 -1.21 3.00 -20.68
C GLU A 149 0.11 3.57 -20.13
N ILE A 150 0.30 3.50 -18.82
CA ILE A 150 1.59 3.75 -18.18
C ILE A 150 2.12 2.45 -17.58
N SER A 151 3.43 2.34 -17.46
CA SER A 151 4.07 1.15 -16.87
C SER A 151 3.78 1.04 -15.36
N MET A 152 3.90 -0.18 -14.83
CA MET A 152 3.75 -0.41 -13.39
C MET A 152 4.83 0.35 -12.60
N GLU A 153 6.02 0.46 -13.17
CA GLU A 153 7.17 1.11 -12.57
C GLU A 153 7.03 2.63 -12.56
N GLU A 154 6.46 3.22 -13.61
CA GLU A 154 6.06 4.63 -13.62
C GLU A 154 5.03 4.92 -12.52
N PHE A 155 4.02 4.06 -12.37
CA PHE A 155 3.01 4.21 -11.32
C PHE A 155 3.61 4.08 -9.91
N LEU A 156 4.46 3.06 -9.69
CA LEU A 156 5.14 2.85 -8.42
C LEU A 156 6.32 3.81 -8.22
N ILE A 157 6.68 4.64 -9.21
CA ILE A 157 7.81 5.58 -9.20
C ILE A 157 9.13 4.87 -8.83
N ARG A 158 9.35 3.64 -9.31
CA ARG A 158 10.46 2.79 -8.87
C ARG A 158 11.31 2.26 -10.02
N ASP A 159 12.50 1.79 -9.66
CA ASP A 159 13.41 1.09 -10.56
C ASP A 159 12.96 -0.34 -10.89
N PHE A 160 13.71 -0.98 -11.80
CA PHE A 160 13.52 -2.35 -12.25
C PHE A 160 14.49 -3.34 -11.56
N LEU A 161 15.18 -2.92 -10.49
CA LEU A 161 16.22 -3.75 -9.88
C LEU A 161 15.59 -4.95 -9.20
N THR A 162 16.19 -6.12 -9.40
CA THR A 162 15.89 -7.27 -8.57
C THR A 162 16.33 -7.02 -7.12
N PRO A 163 15.85 -7.79 -6.13
CA PRO A 163 16.33 -7.68 -4.75
C PRO A 163 17.86 -7.77 -4.64
N GLU A 164 18.50 -8.63 -5.43
CA GLU A 164 19.95 -8.80 -5.44
C GLU A 164 20.68 -7.58 -6.04
N GLU A 165 20.17 -7.04 -7.15
CA GLU A 165 20.71 -5.82 -7.77
C GLU A 165 20.50 -4.60 -6.85
N TYR A 166 19.35 -4.52 -6.19
CA TYR A 166 19.03 -3.47 -5.23
C TYR A 166 20.01 -3.48 -4.05
N ILE A 167 20.39 -4.66 -3.54
CA ILE A 167 21.44 -4.79 -2.52
C ILE A 167 22.80 -4.37 -3.07
N ALA A 168 23.18 -4.81 -4.28
CA ALA A 168 24.46 -4.45 -4.88
C ALA A 168 24.63 -2.93 -5.05
N VAL A 169 23.56 -2.23 -5.46
CA VAL A 169 23.56 -0.76 -5.57
C VAL A 169 23.61 -0.08 -4.19
N ASN A 170 22.87 -0.59 -3.20
CA ASN A 170 22.81 0.03 -1.87
C ASN A 170 24.05 -0.23 -1.00
N TYR A 171 24.81 -1.29 -1.29
CA TYR A 171 26.01 -1.71 -0.57
C TYR A 171 27.27 -1.64 -1.45
N ASN A 172 27.35 -0.63 -2.32
CA ASN A 172 28.58 -0.34 -3.06
C ASN A 172 29.68 0.16 -2.08
N LEU A 173 30.80 -0.54 -2.04
CA LEU A 173 31.90 -0.28 -1.11
C LEU A 173 32.41 1.17 -1.14
N CYS A 174 32.33 1.84 -2.30
CA CYS A 174 32.77 3.23 -2.45
C CYS A 174 31.94 4.25 -1.65
N ASP A 175 30.74 3.86 -1.20
CA ASP A 175 29.82 4.74 -0.46
C ASP A 175 29.94 4.58 1.08
N PHE A 176 30.91 3.78 1.54
CA PHE A 176 31.06 3.40 2.93
C PHE A 176 32.43 3.77 3.47
N ASP A 177 32.45 4.30 4.69
CA ASP A 177 33.66 4.77 5.37
C ASP A 177 33.80 4.13 6.75
N ASN A 178 35.02 4.11 7.26
CA ASN A 178 35.29 3.82 8.66
C ASN A 178 34.77 4.98 9.54
N ARG A 179 34.04 4.65 10.61
CA ARG A 179 33.54 5.62 11.60
C ARG A 179 33.88 5.16 13.02
N ASP A 180 34.24 6.11 13.87
CA ASP A 180 34.49 5.86 15.29
C ASP A 180 33.15 5.80 16.05
N ILE A 181 32.51 4.63 16.04
CA ILE A 181 31.24 4.35 16.72
C ILE A 181 31.43 3.15 17.64
N ASP A 182 31.08 3.31 18.92
CA ASP A 182 31.16 2.21 19.89
C ASP A 182 30.19 1.08 19.52
N TYR A 183 30.77 -0.10 19.27
CA TYR A 183 30.07 -1.32 18.92
C TYR A 183 29.06 -1.76 20.00
N LEU A 184 29.32 -1.46 21.28
CA LEU A 184 28.43 -1.83 22.39
C LEU A 184 27.11 -1.06 22.39
N GLU A 185 27.07 0.09 21.71
CA GLU A 185 25.88 0.92 21.56
C GLU A 185 25.00 0.48 20.37
N LEU A 186 25.51 -0.42 19.54
CA LEU A 186 24.85 -0.84 18.31
C LEU A 186 23.90 -2.04 18.51
N GLU A 187 22.83 -2.01 17.72
CA GLU A 187 21.99 -3.16 17.43
C GLU A 187 21.92 -3.37 15.92
N PHE A 188 22.18 -4.60 15.49
CA PHE A 188 22.18 -5.05 14.10
C PHE A 188 20.83 -5.63 13.76
N PHE A 189 20.31 -5.27 12.59
CA PHE A 189 19.14 -5.90 12.02
C PHE A 189 19.47 -7.38 11.72
N ASP A 190 18.65 -8.27 12.25
CA ASP A 190 18.74 -9.70 11.99
C ASP A 190 18.02 -10.03 10.68
N THR A 191 18.81 -10.16 9.61
CA THR A 191 18.31 -10.50 8.27
C THR A 191 17.80 -11.94 8.17
N LYS A 192 18.03 -12.78 9.18
CA LYS A 192 17.59 -14.19 9.21
C LYS A 192 16.40 -14.42 10.14
N SER A 193 16.03 -13.43 10.96
CA SER A 193 14.88 -13.49 11.86
C SER A 193 13.56 -13.57 11.10
N LEU A 194 12.69 -14.50 11.51
CA LEU A 194 11.29 -14.58 11.05
C LEU A 194 10.36 -13.59 11.77
N LYS A 195 10.85 -12.86 12.77
CA LYS A 195 10.05 -11.88 13.52
C LYS A 195 9.79 -10.64 12.66
N PRO A 196 8.81 -9.80 13.04
CA PRO A 196 8.66 -8.47 12.45
C PRO A 196 9.95 -7.65 12.54
N VAL A 197 10.15 -6.70 11.62
CA VAL A 197 11.35 -5.85 11.55
C VAL A 197 11.64 -5.17 12.90
N SER A 198 10.62 -4.61 13.56
CA SER A 198 10.76 -3.94 14.86
C SER A 198 11.30 -4.83 15.99
N LYS A 199 11.21 -6.15 15.85
CA LYS A 199 11.67 -7.16 16.82
C LYS A 199 12.87 -7.98 16.33
N SER A 200 13.47 -7.58 15.21
CA SER A 200 14.58 -8.30 14.58
C SER A 200 15.88 -7.52 14.72
N TRP A 201 16.22 -7.17 15.97
CA TRP A 201 17.42 -6.40 16.31
C TRP A 201 18.23 -7.16 17.37
N GLN A 202 19.55 -7.22 17.22
CA GLN A 202 20.44 -8.00 18.08
C GLN A 202 21.84 -7.36 18.22
N ARG A 203 22.60 -7.77 19.24
CA ARG A 203 23.92 -7.18 19.54
C ARG A 203 25.09 -7.67 18.67
N LYS A 204 24.84 -8.66 17.81
CA LYS A 204 25.87 -9.26 16.94
C LYS A 204 25.37 -9.35 15.50
N SER A 205 26.22 -9.00 14.54
CA SER A 205 25.90 -9.25 13.14
C SER A 205 26.00 -10.74 12.82
N LEU A 206 25.09 -11.23 11.97
CA LEU A 206 25.09 -12.58 11.40
C LEU A 206 25.26 -12.57 9.87
N SER A 207 25.47 -11.37 9.31
CA SER A 207 25.38 -11.07 7.88
C SER A 207 26.39 -9.99 7.51
N GLU A 208 26.95 -10.08 6.31
CA GLU A 208 27.92 -9.12 5.77
C GLU A 208 27.29 -7.75 5.55
N PHE A 209 26.15 -7.70 4.86
CA PHE A 209 25.35 -6.50 4.63
C PHE A 209 24.20 -6.47 5.62
N THR A 210 24.07 -5.38 6.36
CA THR A 210 22.92 -5.18 7.25
C THR A 210 22.70 -3.70 7.59
N ILE A 211 21.70 -3.43 8.41
CA ILE A 211 21.41 -2.13 9.00
C ILE A 211 21.76 -2.19 10.47
N VAL A 212 22.35 -1.12 11.00
CA VAL A 212 22.53 -0.93 12.44
C VAL A 212 21.78 0.29 12.91
N ARG A 213 21.41 0.28 14.18
CA ARG A 213 20.85 1.44 14.87
C ARG A 213 21.57 1.70 16.18
N LYS A 214 21.68 2.97 16.56
CA LYS A 214 22.11 3.39 17.89
C LYS A 214 20.87 3.53 18.80
N GLY A 215 20.46 2.41 19.39
CA GLY A 215 19.22 2.33 20.18
C GLY A 215 17.94 2.45 19.35
N TYR A 216 16.79 2.40 20.03
CA TYR A 216 15.47 2.26 19.38
C TYR A 216 15.08 3.44 18.46
N LEU A 217 15.52 4.66 18.77
CA LEU A 217 15.21 5.87 18.00
C LEU A 217 16.23 6.18 16.89
N GLY A 218 17.26 5.35 16.74
CA GLY A 218 18.38 5.62 15.83
C GLY A 218 19.39 6.62 16.42
N PRO A 219 20.35 7.12 15.62
CA PRO A 219 20.45 7.03 14.15
C PRO A 219 20.62 5.61 13.60
N TYR A 220 20.28 5.45 12.32
CA TYR A 220 20.36 4.21 11.57
C TYR A 220 21.43 4.33 10.47
N TYR A 221 22.18 3.25 10.24
CA TYR A 221 23.25 3.21 9.25
C TYR A 221 23.18 1.89 8.47
N LYS A 222 23.48 1.95 7.18
CA LYS A 222 23.88 0.76 6.42
C LYS A 222 25.28 0.36 6.85
N VAL A 223 25.56 -0.93 6.99
CA VAL A 223 26.89 -1.42 7.31
C VAL A 223 27.33 -2.60 6.45
N ILE A 224 28.62 -2.62 6.15
CA ILE A 224 29.34 -3.77 5.60
C ILE A 224 30.25 -4.30 6.72
N VAL A 225 30.03 -5.54 7.12
CA VAL A 225 30.79 -6.26 8.15
C VAL A 225 31.76 -7.21 7.47
N LYS A 226 33.05 -6.91 7.55
CA LYS A 226 34.11 -7.77 7.00
C LYS A 226 34.55 -8.82 8.03
N ASN A 227 35.24 -9.85 7.54
CA ASN A 227 35.70 -11.01 8.33
C ASN A 227 36.56 -10.63 9.56
N ASP A 228 37.28 -9.51 9.51
CA ASP A 228 38.16 -9.04 10.60
C ASP A 228 37.44 -8.18 11.65
N ARG A 229 36.09 -8.14 11.62
CA ARG A 229 35.24 -7.24 12.41
C ARG A 229 35.43 -5.74 12.10
N GLU A 230 36.09 -5.42 10.98
CA GLU A 230 36.00 -4.08 10.40
C GLU A 230 34.56 -3.85 9.95
N ILE A 231 33.99 -2.72 10.37
CA ILE A 231 32.64 -2.30 10.02
C ILE A 231 32.75 -0.98 9.27
N LEU A 232 32.31 -0.99 8.02
CA LEU A 232 32.17 0.22 7.24
C LEU A 232 30.74 0.71 7.34
N PHE A 233 30.56 2.03 7.40
CA PHE A 233 29.28 2.68 7.64
C PHE A 233 28.94 3.60 6.47
N SER A 234 27.67 3.57 6.09
CA SER A 234 27.05 4.56 5.21
C SER A 234 25.75 5.00 5.86
N ASP A 235 25.39 6.27 5.71
CA ASP A 235 24.13 6.74 6.28
C ASP A 235 22.97 5.98 5.62
N GLU A 236 22.03 5.49 6.45
CA GLU A 236 20.75 5.06 5.88
C GLU A 236 20.07 6.32 5.37
N ASN A 237 19.73 6.35 4.07
CA ASN A 237 18.95 7.43 3.51
C ASN A 237 17.69 7.59 4.36
N LYS A 238 17.68 8.61 5.22
CA LYS A 238 16.49 9.01 5.96
C LYS A 238 15.51 9.40 4.88
N ASN A 239 14.52 8.56 4.64
CA ASN A 239 13.43 8.92 3.76
C ASN A 239 12.82 10.21 4.35
N ILE A 240 13.11 11.36 3.72
CA ILE A 240 12.71 12.69 4.20
C ILE A 240 11.19 12.83 4.08
N ASP A 241 10.60 12.03 3.21
CA ASP A 241 9.18 12.03 2.95
C ASP A 241 8.38 11.55 4.16
N SER A 242 7.24 12.21 4.39
CA SER A 242 6.35 11.89 5.49
C SER A 242 5.92 10.42 5.46
N ILE A 243 5.67 9.82 6.62
CA ILE A 243 5.22 8.42 6.72
C ILE A 243 3.90 8.14 5.96
N ASP A 244 3.16 9.20 5.62
CA ASP A 244 1.89 9.15 4.89
C ASP A 244 2.04 9.45 3.38
N SER A 245 3.25 9.70 2.90
CA SER A 245 3.55 9.90 1.48
C SER A 245 3.62 8.57 0.71
N LEU A 246 3.46 8.63 -0.62
CA LEU A 246 3.48 7.45 -1.48
C LEU A 246 4.86 6.81 -1.41
N THR A 247 5.89 7.65 -1.45
CA THR A 247 7.30 7.32 -1.25
C THR A 247 7.67 7.16 0.23
N GLY A 248 6.68 7.05 1.13
CA GLY A 248 6.89 6.87 2.55
C GLY A 248 7.29 5.44 2.91
N ALA A 249 8.04 5.30 4.00
CA ALA A 249 8.52 3.99 4.49
C ALA A 249 9.36 3.16 3.48
N GLU A 250 10.04 3.78 2.51
CA GLU A 250 10.93 3.08 1.56
C GLU A 250 12.09 2.35 2.22
N PHE A 251 12.47 2.73 3.44
CA PHE A 251 13.44 1.93 4.22
C PHE A 251 13.02 0.46 4.29
N ARG A 252 11.72 0.14 4.30
CA ARG A 252 11.22 -1.25 4.30
C ARG A 252 11.68 -2.04 3.07
N ARG A 253 11.85 -1.40 1.91
CA ARG A 253 12.32 -2.04 0.66
C ARG A 253 13.69 -2.68 0.89
N LEU A 254 14.61 -1.94 1.51
CA LEU A 254 15.94 -2.43 1.84
C LEU A 254 15.90 -3.62 2.82
N TYR A 255 15.00 -3.60 3.80
CA TYR A 255 14.89 -4.68 4.79
C TYR A 255 14.30 -5.95 4.18
N ILE A 256 13.33 -5.81 3.27
CA ILE A 256 12.76 -6.93 2.51
C ILE A 256 13.83 -7.52 1.58
N ALA A 257 14.54 -6.67 0.83
CA ALA A 257 15.62 -7.08 -0.07
C ALA A 257 16.76 -7.79 0.68
N LEU A 258 17.18 -7.28 1.84
CA LEU A 258 18.21 -7.92 2.68
C LEU A 258 17.79 -9.33 3.12
N ARG A 259 16.53 -9.47 3.57
CA ARG A 259 15.98 -10.79 3.93
C ARG A 259 15.97 -11.75 2.75
N ARG A 260 15.59 -11.27 1.57
CA ARG A 260 15.62 -12.06 0.33
C ARG A 260 17.04 -12.48 -0.04
N TYR A 261 17.98 -11.54 -0.04
CA TYR A 261 19.40 -11.76 -0.37
C TYR A 261 20.04 -12.84 0.52
N TYR A 262 19.70 -12.86 1.82
CA TYR A 262 20.16 -13.88 2.75
C TYR A 262 19.29 -15.15 2.79
N ASN A 263 18.44 -15.38 1.79
CA ASN A 263 17.55 -16.55 1.67
C ASN A 263 16.59 -16.76 2.86
N HIS A 264 16.17 -15.67 3.49
CA HIS A 264 15.13 -15.66 4.55
C HIS A 264 14.01 -14.65 4.19
N PRO A 265 13.41 -14.74 2.99
CA PRO A 265 12.45 -13.75 2.50
C PRO A 265 11.22 -13.65 3.40
N MET A 266 10.60 -12.46 3.42
CA MET A 266 9.26 -12.31 3.95
C MET A 266 8.26 -13.07 3.05
N GLU A 267 7.12 -13.46 3.61
CA GLU A 267 6.19 -14.35 2.90
C GLU A 267 4.87 -13.65 2.58
N VAL A 268 4.35 -13.92 1.39
CA VAL A 268 2.97 -13.62 1.03
C VAL A 268 2.21 -14.92 0.84
N LEU A 269 1.11 -15.04 1.57
CA LEU A 269 0.20 -16.19 1.50
C LEU A 269 -0.96 -15.84 0.57
N VAL A 270 -1.12 -16.65 -0.46
CA VAL A 270 -2.25 -16.60 -1.40
C VAL A 270 -3.25 -17.65 -0.95
N CYS A 271 -4.39 -17.22 -0.42
CA CYS A 271 -5.43 -18.07 0.15
C CYS A 271 -6.71 -17.96 -0.69
N PRO A 272 -6.90 -18.81 -1.71
CA PRO A 272 -8.13 -18.80 -2.52
C PRO A 272 -9.37 -18.98 -1.64
N ILE A 273 -10.43 -18.23 -1.93
CA ILE A 273 -11.71 -18.30 -1.20
C ILE A 273 -12.74 -19.03 -2.06
N ASP A 274 -12.94 -18.56 -3.28
CA ASP A 274 -13.85 -19.09 -4.27
C ASP A 274 -13.41 -18.71 -5.70
N ASN A 275 -14.33 -18.80 -6.66
CA ASN A 275 -14.05 -18.53 -8.07
C ASN A 275 -13.84 -17.04 -8.39
N GLU A 276 -14.24 -16.14 -7.50
CA GLU A 276 -14.15 -14.69 -7.71
C GLU A 276 -13.08 -14.03 -6.83
N TYR A 277 -12.86 -14.53 -5.62
CA TYR A 277 -12.04 -13.87 -4.61
C TYR A 277 -10.95 -14.73 -3.99
N THR A 278 -9.87 -14.05 -3.60
CA THR A 278 -8.73 -14.58 -2.87
C THR A 278 -8.37 -13.66 -1.70
N HIS A 279 -8.02 -14.25 -0.57
CA HIS A 279 -7.40 -13.54 0.55
C HIS A 279 -5.88 -13.55 0.38
N ILE A 280 -5.28 -12.36 0.33
CA ILE A 280 -3.83 -12.17 0.37
C ILE A 280 -3.42 -11.78 1.79
N LYS A 281 -2.57 -12.60 2.41
CA LYS A 281 -1.97 -12.32 3.72
C LYS A 281 -0.48 -12.06 3.59
N ILE A 282 -0.06 -10.85 3.92
CA ILE A 282 1.35 -10.41 3.89
C ILE A 282 1.96 -10.56 5.27
N ASN A 283 2.97 -11.43 5.40
CA ASN A 283 3.74 -11.63 6.63
C ASN A 283 4.94 -10.67 6.68
N GLY A 284 4.64 -9.37 6.69
CA GLY A 284 5.62 -8.29 6.61
C GLY A 284 4.92 -6.95 6.43
N GLN A 285 5.69 -5.86 6.35
CA GLN A 285 5.14 -4.56 5.96
C GLN A 285 5.80 -4.13 4.66
N MET A 286 4.98 -3.84 3.64
CA MET A 286 5.46 -3.26 2.39
C MET A 286 5.69 -1.74 2.52
N PRO A 287 6.51 -1.14 1.64
CA PRO A 287 6.57 0.31 1.45
C PRO A 287 5.21 0.90 1.05
N ASN A 288 5.06 2.22 1.12
CA ASN A 288 3.76 2.84 0.87
C ASN A 288 3.30 2.75 -0.59
N ARG A 289 4.22 2.72 -1.55
CA ARG A 289 3.94 2.60 -2.98
C ARG A 289 3.13 1.35 -3.28
N GLU A 290 3.64 0.20 -2.85
CA GLU A 290 2.94 -1.08 -3.02
C GLU A 290 1.70 -1.17 -2.11
N TYR A 291 1.72 -0.58 -0.91
CA TYR A 291 0.53 -0.55 -0.06
C TYR A 291 -0.64 0.21 -0.72
N PHE A 292 -0.37 1.35 -1.35
CA PHE A 292 -1.39 2.14 -2.04
C PHE A 292 -1.90 1.41 -3.26
N TYR A 293 -1.03 0.71 -4.00
CA TYR A 293 -1.45 -0.20 -5.05
C TYR A 293 -2.42 -1.28 -4.54
N PHE A 294 -2.11 -1.90 -3.39
CA PHE A 294 -2.98 -2.93 -2.80
C PHE A 294 -4.35 -2.39 -2.38
N LEU A 295 -4.41 -1.16 -1.85
CA LEU A 295 -5.68 -0.50 -1.52
C LEU A 295 -6.51 -0.18 -2.77
N LEU A 296 -5.85 0.09 -3.90
CA LEU A 296 -6.51 0.33 -5.19
C LEU A 296 -6.99 -0.97 -5.86
N ASN A 297 -6.47 -2.14 -5.48
CA ASN A 297 -6.82 -3.42 -6.13
C ASN A 297 -7.52 -4.41 -5.18
N GLY A 298 -7.65 -4.08 -3.90
CA GLY A 298 -8.22 -4.97 -2.90
C GLY A 298 -8.75 -4.24 -1.68
N TRP A 299 -9.62 -4.92 -0.93
CA TRP A 299 -10.19 -4.43 0.31
C TRP A 299 -9.35 -4.92 1.49
N PRO A 300 -8.85 -4.03 2.37
CA PRO A 300 -8.34 -4.43 3.67
C PRO A 300 -9.35 -5.33 4.39
N LYS A 301 -8.95 -6.45 4.99
CA LYS A 301 -9.92 -7.38 5.62
C LYS A 301 -10.38 -6.90 6.99
N GLY A 302 -9.45 -6.43 7.83
CA GLY A 302 -9.72 -6.13 9.23
C GLY A 302 -10.27 -4.73 9.49
N PHE A 303 -9.63 -3.71 8.92
CA PHE A 303 -9.93 -2.28 9.11
C PHE A 303 -9.27 -1.47 8.00
N VAL A 304 -9.64 -0.20 7.86
CA VAL A 304 -9.23 0.67 6.72
C VAL A 304 -7.72 0.68 6.47
N THR A 305 -6.90 0.65 7.52
CA THR A 305 -5.43 0.67 7.40
C THR A 305 -4.76 -0.69 7.59
N ASP A 306 -5.52 -1.80 7.49
CA ASP A 306 -4.95 -3.15 7.58
C ASP A 306 -3.99 -3.38 6.40
N ARG A 307 -2.69 -3.37 6.71
CA ARG A 307 -1.59 -3.56 5.75
C ARG A 307 -1.25 -5.02 5.50
N TYR A 308 -1.89 -5.96 6.19
CA TYR A 308 -1.48 -7.35 6.22
C TYR A 308 -2.49 -8.28 5.56
N ASN A 309 -3.77 -7.90 5.49
CA ASN A 309 -4.82 -8.77 4.98
C ASN A 309 -5.67 -8.03 3.95
N PHE A 310 -5.75 -8.57 2.73
CA PHE A 310 -6.54 -8.01 1.65
C PHE A 310 -7.44 -9.08 1.03
N ILE A 311 -8.69 -8.75 0.78
CA ILE A 311 -9.58 -9.48 -0.11
C ILE A 311 -9.44 -8.88 -1.50
N MET A 312 -9.18 -9.70 -2.50
CA MET A 312 -8.88 -9.26 -3.86
C MET A 312 -9.57 -10.17 -4.86
N ARG A 313 -10.02 -9.62 -5.99
CA ARG A 313 -10.53 -10.44 -7.09
C ARG A 313 -9.43 -11.30 -7.68
N ASN A 314 -9.75 -12.54 -8.05
CA ASN A 314 -8.80 -13.53 -8.55
C ASN A 314 -8.00 -13.02 -9.76
N GLU A 315 -8.61 -12.21 -10.61
CA GLU A 315 -8.00 -11.61 -11.80
C GLU A 315 -6.86 -10.62 -11.48
N LEU A 316 -6.90 -9.98 -10.30
CA LEU A 316 -5.93 -8.95 -9.87
C LEU A 316 -4.77 -9.54 -9.05
N VAL A 317 -4.92 -10.78 -8.58
CA VAL A 317 -3.94 -11.46 -7.72
C VAL A 317 -2.59 -11.67 -8.42
N PRO A 318 -2.50 -12.13 -9.69
CA PRO A 318 -1.21 -12.42 -10.32
C PRO A 318 -0.28 -11.20 -10.33
N GLN A 319 -0.76 -10.04 -10.79
CA GLN A 319 0.02 -8.81 -10.84
C GLN A 319 0.40 -8.32 -9.44
N SER A 320 -0.53 -8.37 -8.49
CA SER A 320 -0.28 -7.94 -7.10
C SER A 320 0.77 -8.80 -6.41
N VAL A 321 0.79 -10.11 -6.68
CA VAL A 321 1.81 -11.02 -6.14
C VAL A 321 3.16 -10.79 -6.82
N ALA A 322 3.20 -10.56 -8.14
CA ALA A 322 4.43 -10.25 -8.86
C ALA A 322 5.13 -9.01 -8.27
N ILE A 323 4.37 -7.93 -8.00
CA ILE A 323 4.91 -6.71 -7.37
C ILE A 323 5.57 -7.00 -6.01
N LEU A 324 4.99 -7.89 -5.21
CA LEU A 324 5.57 -8.31 -3.93
C LEU A 324 6.80 -9.21 -4.13
N GLU A 325 6.79 -10.10 -5.11
CA GLU A 325 7.95 -10.94 -5.43
C GLU A 325 9.14 -10.09 -5.89
N ASP A 326 8.90 -9.06 -6.69
CA ASP A 326 9.94 -8.09 -7.10
C ASP A 326 10.52 -7.32 -5.91
N LEU A 327 9.71 -7.04 -4.88
CA LEU A 327 10.21 -6.47 -3.62
C LEU A 327 11.12 -7.45 -2.85
N GLY A 328 11.04 -8.75 -3.14
CA GLY A 328 11.77 -9.80 -2.44
C GLY A 328 10.91 -10.68 -1.53
N PHE A 329 9.57 -10.57 -1.58
CA PHE A 329 8.71 -11.54 -0.91
C PHE A 329 8.78 -12.92 -1.60
N LYS A 330 8.45 -13.96 -0.84
CA LYS A 330 8.24 -15.31 -1.36
C LYS A 330 6.76 -15.65 -1.32
N ARG A 331 6.19 -15.98 -2.47
CA ARG A 331 4.84 -16.53 -2.56
C ARG A 331 4.76 -17.90 -1.91
N LYS A 332 3.67 -18.13 -1.17
CA LYS A 332 3.24 -19.43 -0.65
C LYS A 332 1.74 -19.60 -0.80
N ASN A 333 1.30 -20.83 -0.98
CA ASN A 333 -0.12 -21.15 -0.90
C ASN A 333 -0.55 -21.20 0.56
N GLY A 334 -1.68 -20.58 0.87
CA GLY A 334 -2.29 -20.60 2.20
C GLY A 334 -3.70 -21.18 2.18
N VAL A 335 -4.29 -21.29 3.37
CA VAL A 335 -5.67 -21.70 3.57
C VAL A 335 -6.43 -20.53 4.17
N PHE A 336 -7.59 -20.23 3.59
CA PHE A 336 -8.48 -19.21 4.12
C PHE A 336 -9.28 -19.78 5.31
N TYR A 337 -9.15 -19.14 6.46
CA TYR A 337 -9.99 -19.37 7.62
C TYR A 337 -10.80 -18.09 7.82
N GLY A 338 -12.11 -18.19 7.57
CA GLY A 338 -13.07 -17.07 7.51
C GLY A 338 -12.91 -16.04 8.61
#